data_AF-A0A1C6AI66-F1
#
_entry.id   AF-A0A1C6AI66-F1
#
_cell.length_a   1.000
_cell.length_b   1.000
_cell.length_c   1.000
_cell.angle_alpha   90.00
_cell.angle_beta   90.00
_cell.angle_gamma   90.00
#
_symmetry.space_group_name_H-M   'P 1'
#
loop_
_entity.id
_entity.type
_entity.pdbx_description
1 polymer ?
#
loop_
_entity_poly.entity_id
_entity_poly.type
_entity_poly.pdbx_seq_one_letter_code
_entity_poly.pdbx_strand_id
1 'polypeptide(L)'
;MSTEPQVRYFLGANSPGGFYSLYDQLIDPAEADAVFILKGGPGCGKSTLMKRVAAAAEERGLQVEYIRCSGDPDSLDAILLPEKKTAIVDGTAPHERAAIGPFTGTSI
;
A
#
# COMPACT_ATOMS: atom_id res chain seq x y z
N MET A 1 -26.41 4.19 7.96
CA MET A 1 -25.22 4.22 7.07
C MET A 1 -24.85 2.78 6.79
N SER A 2 -25.17 2.27 5.60
CA SER A 2 -24.74 0.92 5.20
C SER A 2 -23.23 0.97 5.04
N THR A 3 -22.49 0.26 5.88
CA THR A 3 -21.04 0.15 5.79
C THR A 3 -20.77 -0.75 4.58
N GLU A 4 -20.30 -0.18 3.47
CA GLU A 4 -19.81 -1.00 2.38
C GLU A 4 -18.67 -1.90 2.89
N PRO A 5 -18.60 -3.17 2.48
CA PRO A 5 -17.58 -4.08 2.95
C PRO A 5 -16.20 -3.57 2.53
N GLN A 6 -15.31 -3.37 3.51
CA GLN A 6 -13.93 -2.98 3.25
C GLN A 6 -13.06 -4.21 3.01
N VAL A 7 -12.30 -4.21 1.92
CA VAL A 7 -11.33 -5.26 1.62
C VAL A 7 -10.05 -5.01 2.43
N ARG A 8 -9.65 -5.98 3.24
CA ARG A 8 -8.45 -5.91 4.08
C ARG A 8 -7.68 -7.23 4.05
N TYR A 9 -6.41 -7.21 3.72
CA TYR A 9 -5.55 -8.40 3.67
C TYR A 9 -4.10 -8.09 4.00
N PHE A 10 -3.27 -9.13 4.09
CA PHE A 10 -1.84 -9.04 4.30
C PHE A 10 -1.13 -9.52 3.03
N LEU A 11 -0.04 -8.84 2.64
CA LEU A 11 0.84 -9.29 1.56
C LEU A 11 2.22 -9.74 2.08
N GLY A 12 2.46 -9.64 3.39
CA GLY A 12 3.62 -10.19 4.06
C GLY A 12 3.22 -11.17 5.15
N ALA A 13 4.06 -12.15 5.44
CA ALA A 13 3.92 -13.01 6.62
C ALA A 13 5.28 -13.63 7.01
N ASN A 14 5.43 -13.99 8.28
CA ASN A 14 6.59 -14.74 8.76
C ASN A 14 6.27 -16.24 8.83
N SER A 15 7.16 -17.07 8.30
CA SER A 15 7.08 -18.54 8.32
C SER A 15 8.35 -19.15 8.94
N PRO A 16 8.39 -20.47 9.24
CA PRO A 16 9.62 -21.14 9.66
C PRO A 16 10.78 -21.01 8.66
N GLY A 17 10.47 -20.77 7.37
CA GLY A 17 11.46 -20.54 6.32
C GLY A 17 11.89 -19.07 6.16
N GLY A 18 11.38 -18.17 6.99
CA GLY A 18 11.62 -16.72 6.91
C GLY A 18 10.41 -15.92 6.43
N PHE A 19 10.67 -14.67 6.05
CA PHE A 19 9.65 -13.74 5.55
C PHE A 19 9.19 -14.12 4.15
N TYR A 20 7.88 -14.21 3.96
CA TYR A 20 7.22 -14.45 2.68
C TYR A 20 6.45 -13.20 2.26
N SER A 21 6.57 -12.82 0.98
CA SER A 21 6.00 -11.58 0.45
C SER A 21 5.31 -11.81 -0.89
N LEU A 22 4.16 -11.17 -1.05
CA LEU A 22 3.34 -11.07 -2.26
C LEU A 22 3.18 -9.60 -2.71
N TYR A 23 4.05 -8.69 -2.26
CA TYR A 23 3.98 -7.27 -2.65
C TYR A 23 4.17 -7.05 -4.16
N ASP A 24 4.78 -8.01 -4.84
CA ASP A 24 4.87 -8.05 -6.31
C ASP A 24 3.52 -8.22 -7.01
N GLN A 25 2.51 -8.73 -6.30
CA GLN A 25 1.17 -9.00 -6.79
C GLN A 25 0.15 -7.92 -6.35
N LEU A 26 0.61 -6.86 -5.66
CA LEU A 26 -0.26 -5.78 -5.18
C LEU A 26 -1.05 -5.12 -6.32
N ILE A 27 -0.38 -4.84 -7.43
CA ILE A 27 -0.96 -4.27 -8.64
C ILE A 27 -0.09 -4.67 -9.83
N ASP A 28 -0.72 -5.03 -10.95
CA ASP A 28 0.01 -5.27 -12.19
C ASP A 28 0.58 -3.93 -12.70
N PRO A 29 1.91 -3.79 -12.85
CA PRO A 29 2.52 -2.58 -13.36
C PRO A 29 2.04 -2.17 -14.76
N ALA A 30 1.56 -3.12 -15.58
CA ALA A 30 1.00 -2.82 -16.90
C ALA A 30 -0.38 -2.17 -16.83
N GLU A 31 -1.12 -2.40 -15.75
CA GLU A 31 -2.46 -1.86 -15.50
C GLU A 31 -2.45 -0.68 -14.54
N ALA A 32 -1.31 -0.35 -13.93
CA ALA A 32 -1.19 0.72 -12.94
C ALA A 32 -1.06 2.10 -13.60
N ASP A 33 -1.92 3.03 -13.21
CA ASP A 33 -1.80 4.43 -13.59
C ASP A 33 -0.72 5.13 -12.75
N ALA A 34 -0.59 4.76 -11.47
CA ALA A 34 0.44 5.29 -10.57
C ALA A 34 0.77 4.36 -9.41
N VAL A 35 2.04 4.32 -9.01
CA VAL A 35 2.49 3.68 -7.76
C VAL A 35 3.33 4.68 -6.99
N PHE A 36 2.85 5.11 -5.82
CA PHE A 36 3.57 6.00 -4.92
C PHE A 36 4.30 5.18 -3.86
N ILE A 37 5.61 5.38 -3.74
CA ILE A 37 6.43 4.71 -2.74
C ILE A 37 6.82 5.74 -1.68
N LEU A 38 6.30 5.56 -0.47
CA LEU A 38 6.60 6.39 0.69
C LEU A 38 7.91 5.92 1.32
N LYS A 39 8.97 6.72 1.20
CA LYS A 39 10.26 6.44 1.84
C LYS A 39 10.34 7.15 3.18
N GLY A 40 10.81 6.45 4.20
CA GLY A 40 11.04 7.04 5.52
C GLY A 40 11.33 5.99 6.58
N GLY A 41 11.94 6.39 7.69
CA GLY A 41 12.19 5.49 8.81
C GLY A 41 10.90 5.04 9.54
N PRO A 42 11.01 4.07 10.45
CA PRO A 42 9.94 3.76 11.40
C PRO A 42 9.49 5.03 12.13
N GLY A 43 8.18 5.20 12.35
CA GLY A 43 7.63 6.35 13.06
C GLY A 43 7.53 7.66 12.28
N CYS A 44 7.98 7.73 11.02
CA CYS A 44 7.84 8.94 10.18
C CYS A 44 6.41 9.23 9.67
N GLY A 45 5.40 8.50 10.15
CA GLY A 45 4.00 8.77 9.83
C GLY A 45 3.49 8.23 8.49
N LYS A 46 4.20 7.31 7.84
CA LYS A 46 3.82 6.71 6.54
C LYS A 46 2.44 6.05 6.57
N SER A 47 2.22 5.14 7.53
CA SER A 47 0.91 4.52 7.78
C SER A 47 -0.18 5.55 8.10
N THR A 48 0.14 6.59 8.87
CA THR A 48 -0.79 7.69 9.15
C THR A 48 -1.18 8.44 7.89
N LEU A 49 -0.24 8.71 6.99
CA LEU A 49 -0.51 9.34 5.70
C LEU A 49 -1.42 8.46 4.86
N MET A 50 -1.11 7.17 4.74
CA MET A 50 -1.96 6.22 4.00
C MET A 50 -3.39 6.16 4.54
N LYS A 51 -3.56 6.08 5.87
CA LYS A 51 -4.89 6.12 6.51
C LYS A 51 -5.66 7.40 6.18
N ARG A 52 -4.99 8.55 6.14
CA ARG A 52 -5.62 9.83 5.77
C ARG A 52 -6.04 9.87 4.31
N VAL A 53 -5.21 9.35 3.41
CA VAL A 53 -5.55 9.26 1.98
C VAL A 53 -6.72 8.30 1.76
N ALA A 54 -6.71 7.15 2.42
CA ALA A 54 -7.79 6.18 2.38
C ALA A 54 -9.12 6.78 2.87
N ALA A 55 -9.13 7.42 4.04
CA ALA A 55 -10.31 8.10 4.56
C ALA A 55 -10.85 9.17 3.58
N ALA A 56 -9.97 9.99 3.01
CA ALA A 56 -10.36 10.99 2.02
C ALA A 56 -10.88 10.37 0.71
N ALA A 57 -10.45 9.16 0.35
CA ALA A 57 -10.97 8.42 -0.80
C ALA A 57 -12.36 7.85 -0.50
N GLU A 58 -12.55 7.23 0.66
CA GLU A 58 -13.84 6.72 1.13
C GLU A 58 -14.89 7.85 1.25
N GLU A 59 -14.50 9.02 1.77
CA GLU A 59 -15.36 10.22 1.84
C GLU A 59 -15.83 10.69 0.46
N ARG A 60 -15.07 10.39 -0.58
CA ARG A 60 -15.41 10.69 -1.99
C ARG A 60 -16.17 9.56 -2.66
N GLY A 61 -16.52 8.50 -1.93
CA GLY A 61 -17.23 7.33 -2.44
C GLY A 61 -16.37 6.40 -3.29
N LEU A 62 -15.05 6.45 -3.16
CA LEU A 62 -14.14 5.54 -3.86
C LEU A 62 -13.89 4.29 -3.04
N GLN A 63 -13.74 3.16 -3.73
CA GLN A 63 -13.30 1.91 -3.09
C GLN A 63 -11.83 1.99 -2.68
N VAL A 64 -11.53 1.45 -1.50
CA VAL A 64 -10.19 1.35 -0.94
C VAL A 64 -9.94 -0.08 -0.48
N GLU A 65 -8.81 -0.66 -0.89
CA GLU A 65 -8.29 -1.88 -0.31
C GLU A 65 -7.13 -1.57 0.62
N TYR A 66 -7.11 -2.22 1.78
CA TYR A 66 -6.11 -1.99 2.82
C TYR A 66 -5.17 -3.17 2.95
N ILE A 67 -3.87 -2.91 2.84
CA ILE A 67 -2.84 -3.92 3.05
C ILE A 67 -2.21 -3.66 4.41
N ARG A 68 -2.47 -4.56 5.35
CA ARG A 68 -1.99 -4.46 6.73
C ARG A 68 -0.56 -4.95 6.85
N CYS A 69 0.18 -4.32 7.75
CA CYS A 69 1.51 -4.78 8.10
C CYS A 69 1.42 -6.08 8.90
N SER A 70 2.18 -7.10 8.49
CA SER A 70 2.23 -8.37 9.21
C SER A 70 3.04 -8.30 10.50
N GLY A 71 3.87 -7.26 10.66
CA GLY A 71 4.70 -7.03 11.85
C GLY A 71 4.09 -6.04 12.86
N ASP A 72 3.15 -5.21 12.43
CA ASP A 72 2.45 -4.25 13.27
C ASP A 72 0.96 -4.21 12.89
N PRO A 73 0.06 -4.80 13.70
CA PRO A 73 -1.34 -4.86 13.35
C PRO A 73 -1.95 -3.47 13.19
N ASP A 74 -1.48 -2.43 13.86
CA ASP A 74 -2.05 -1.08 13.71
C ASP A 74 -1.45 -0.31 12.53
N SER A 75 -0.47 -0.87 11.81
CA SER A 75 0.14 -0.24 10.64
C SER A 75 -0.43 -0.74 9.30
N LEU A 76 -0.26 0.09 8.27
CA LEU A 76 -0.51 -0.26 6.88
C LEU A 76 0.83 -0.33 6.16
N ASP A 77 0.98 -1.34 5.31
CA ASP A 77 2.10 -1.45 4.37
C ASP A 77 1.72 -0.89 3.00
N ALA A 78 0.43 -0.89 2.64
CA ALA A 78 -0.06 -0.24 1.43
C ALA A 78 -1.56 0.08 1.50
N ILE A 79 -2.00 0.94 0.58
CA ILE A 79 -3.41 1.06 0.16
C ILE A 79 -3.49 0.96 -1.36
N LEU A 80 -4.59 0.39 -1.86
CA LEU A 80 -4.91 0.33 -3.27
C LEU A 80 -6.23 1.05 -3.52
N LEU A 81 -6.27 1.87 -4.58
CA LEU A 81 -7.46 2.53 -5.10
C LEU A 81 -7.80 1.91 -6.46
N PRO A 82 -8.61 0.83 -6.51
CA PRO A 82 -8.80 0.04 -7.73
C PRO A 82 -9.34 0.86 -8.90
N GLU A 83 -10.32 1.72 -8.63
CA GLU A 83 -10.93 2.62 -9.64
C GLU A 83 -9.94 3.63 -10.22
N LYS A 84 -8.87 3.94 -9.48
CA LYS A 84 -7.80 4.85 -9.93
C LYS A 84 -6.57 4.10 -10.44
N LYS A 85 -6.58 2.76 -10.41
CA LYS A 85 -5.41 1.92 -10.73
C LYS A 85 -4.14 2.43 -10.03
N THR A 86 -4.29 2.88 -8.78
CA THR A 86 -3.26 3.60 -8.05
C THR A 86 -2.97 2.94 -6.71
N ALA A 87 -1.70 2.69 -6.42
CA ALA A 87 -1.24 2.17 -5.13
C ALA A 87 -0.37 3.19 -4.39
N ILE A 88 -0.46 3.19 -3.06
CA ILE A 88 0.49 3.88 -2.16
C ILE A 88 1.10 2.83 -1.25
N VAL A 89 2.42 2.73 -1.23
CA VAL A 89 3.16 1.62 -0.60
C VAL A 89 4.25 2.17 0.32
N ASP A 90 4.44 1.53 1.47
CA ASP A 90 5.58 1.73 2.34
C ASP A 90 6.86 1.18 1.68
N GLY A 91 7.85 2.05 1.46
CA GLY A 91 9.15 1.70 0.89
C GLY A 91 10.21 1.27 1.90
N THR A 92 9.85 0.98 3.16
CA THR A 92 10.77 0.43 4.16
C THR A 92 11.18 -0.99 3.74
N ALA A 93 12.46 -1.35 3.86
CA ALA A 93 12.94 -2.70 3.56
C ALA A 93 12.06 -3.76 4.23
N PRO A 94 11.67 -4.88 3.56
CA PRO A 94 12.24 -5.43 2.32
C PRO A 94 11.57 -4.96 1.01
N HIS A 95 10.79 -3.87 1.02
CA HIS A 95 10.00 -3.40 -0.12
C HIS A 95 10.84 -2.69 -1.21
N GLU A 96 12.13 -3.01 -1.31
CA GLU A 96 13.06 -2.43 -2.27
C GLU A 96 12.82 -3.01 -3.68
N ARG A 97 11.73 -2.62 -4.32
CA ARG A 97 11.74 -2.49 -5.77
C ARG A 97 12.43 -1.17 -6.08
N ALA A 98 13.71 -1.28 -6.43
CA ALA A 98 14.41 -0.25 -7.16
C ALA A 98 13.51 0.25 -8.30
N ALA A 99 13.40 1.57 -8.43
CA ALA A 99 12.69 2.21 -9.52
C ALA A 99 13.09 1.56 -10.86
N ILE A 100 12.17 0.80 -11.46
CA ILE A 100 12.28 0.29 -12.82
C ILE A 100 11.33 1.14 -13.67
N GLY A 101 11.91 2.00 -14.52
CA GLY A 101 11.29 3.15 -15.21
C GLY A 101 10.19 2.83 -16.23
N PRO A 102 9.72 3.79 -17.07
CA PRO A 102 10.01 5.22 -17.15
C PRO A 102 8.94 5.99 -16.37
N PHE A 103 8.72 5.64 -15.11
CA PHE A 103 7.70 6.29 -14.31
C PHE A 103 8.20 7.67 -13.88
N THR A 104 7.46 8.72 -14.22
CA THR A 104 7.55 10.05 -13.60
C THR A 104 7.00 9.97 -12.16
N GLY A 105 7.47 9.00 -11.38
CA GLY A 105 7.12 8.80 -9.99
C GLY A 105 7.76 9.94 -9.20
N THR A 106 6.97 10.96 -8.91
CA THR A 106 7.31 11.97 -7.90
C THR A 106 7.55 11.22 -6.59
N SER A 107 8.81 11.08 -6.21
CA SER A 107 9.16 10.71 -4.84
C SER A 107 8.67 11.84 -3.93
N ILE A 108 7.80 11.52 -2.99
CA ILE A 108 7.30 12.45 -1.97
C ILE A 108 7.92 12.09 -0.62
#